data_AF-A0A8H3C7W9-F1
#
_entry.id   AF-A0A8H3C7W9-F1
#
_cell.length_a   1.000
_cell.length_b   1.000
_cell.length_c   1.000
_cell.angle_alpha   90.00
_cell.angle_beta   90.00
_cell.angle_gamma   90.00
#
_symmetry.space_group_name_H-M   'P 1'
#
loop_
_entity.id
_entity.type
_entity.pdbx_description
1 polymer ?
#
loop_
_entity_poly.entity_id
_entity_poly.type
_entity_poly.pdbx_seq_one_letter_code
_entity_poly.pdbx_strand_id
1 'polypeptide(L)'
;MEFEVTKINLAYSVLGGFVVCFSLVSLFLRNKIFMSEAPFALVFGLLIGPFGLGVFDPRGWTTSEGSALSANDLTFELTRLALGFGLFAIGVELPTTYLRDHARSLIALVVPVMAWGWFISAGLICWIFPALSFTSALVISSCLTPTDPVLANAIVSGRWAEQNVPENLRLLLAAESAANDGLAYPFLYVSLKILTGGTQPLKIAKFIWESLVYQVLLGVLLGAFLGWVFRLLLQQAESKNLIDRSSYIGQYLSLTLLSLGATALVGGDDLLAAFAAGSAVSWDGRFNEKSHGSEFSSIIEVFFNCACFVYIGAWLPFNALAREVDPHLGITSDKMLLLFVAILIVRRIPPLVALWWTGWLVPDVKTLGEALFSGHFGPMGVGAIFISMLALTELPPQGQADNQIDRVSASIQPIVSFVVLGSILIHGISIPFFSLGTWLHVTYIKAKRSAIHAKRSIGSVSPFRRSRVLPEEQRALLSDEPNLGRYFVGTRDTSSGAHAVEWEEQP
;
A
#
# COMPACT_ATOMS: atom_id res chain seq x y z
N MET A 1 8.56 -44.81 -10.34
CA MET A 1 8.04 -43.44 -10.23
C MET A 1 9.25 -42.55 -10.04
N GLU A 2 9.67 -41.84 -11.10
CA GLU A 2 10.64 -40.75 -10.95
C GLU A 2 9.94 -39.60 -10.24
N PHE A 3 10.60 -39.02 -9.25
CA PHE A 3 10.08 -37.88 -8.51
C PHE A 3 10.19 -36.64 -9.39
N GLU A 4 9.06 -36.13 -9.88
CA GLU A 4 9.02 -34.90 -10.69
C GLU A 4 8.58 -33.70 -9.83
N VAL A 5 9.42 -32.66 -9.80
CA VAL A 5 9.08 -31.38 -9.17
C VAL A 5 8.15 -30.61 -10.09
N THR A 6 6.89 -30.43 -9.68
CA THR A 6 5.94 -29.63 -10.45
C THR A 6 6.14 -28.12 -10.20
N LYS A 7 5.77 -27.29 -11.19
CA LYS A 7 5.77 -25.82 -11.08
C LYS A 7 4.96 -25.34 -9.87
N ILE A 8 3.86 -26.03 -9.57
CA ILE A 8 2.97 -25.75 -8.43
C ILE A 8 3.67 -26.06 -7.10
N ASN A 9 4.34 -27.20 -6.98
CA ASN A 9 5.09 -27.56 -5.77
C ASN A 9 6.18 -26.53 -5.46
N LEU A 10 6.84 -26.05 -6.51
CA LEU A 10 7.83 -25.00 -6.41
C LEU A 10 7.22 -23.67 -5.98
N ALA A 11 6.04 -23.32 -6.51
CA ALA A 11 5.34 -22.12 -6.13
C ALA A 11 4.98 -22.09 -4.64
N TYR A 12 4.42 -23.17 -4.10
CA TYR A 12 4.11 -23.26 -2.67
C TYR A 12 5.37 -23.18 -1.81
N SER A 13 6.46 -23.81 -2.25
CA SER A 13 7.73 -23.81 -1.53
C SER A 13 8.37 -22.42 -1.48
N VAL A 14 8.37 -21.69 -2.60
CA VAL A 14 8.95 -20.35 -2.72
C VAL A 14 8.12 -19.32 -1.95
N LEU A 15 6.81 -19.30 -2.18
CA LEU A 15 5.91 -18.33 -1.54
C LEU A 15 5.81 -18.58 -0.03
N GLY A 16 5.60 -19.84 0.38
CA GLY A 16 5.55 -20.21 1.80
C GLY A 16 6.88 -19.97 2.50
N GLY A 17 8.00 -20.34 1.87
CA GLY A 17 9.34 -20.11 2.39
C GLY A 17 9.63 -18.62 2.62
N PHE A 18 9.27 -17.77 1.67
CA PHE A 18 9.41 -16.32 1.83
C PHE A 18 8.59 -15.79 3.00
N VAL A 19 7.30 -16.13 3.07
CA VAL A 19 6.40 -15.63 4.13
C VAL A 19 6.90 -16.06 5.51
N VAL A 20 7.35 -17.31 5.67
CA VAL A 20 7.92 -17.78 6.94
C VAL A 20 9.16 -16.98 7.31
N CYS A 21 10.13 -16.85 6.39
CA CYS A 21 11.35 -16.10 6.64
C CYS A 21 11.10 -14.62 6.93
N PHE A 22 10.22 -13.97 6.16
CA PHE A 22 9.84 -12.58 6.35
C PHE A 22 9.16 -12.37 7.71
N SER A 23 8.22 -13.24 8.07
CA SER A 23 7.48 -13.14 9.34
C SER A 23 8.41 -13.17 10.55
N LEU A 24 9.48 -13.98 10.52
CA LEU A 24 10.48 -14.08 11.59
C LEU A 24 11.24 -12.77 11.85
N VAL A 25 11.42 -11.93 10.82
CA VAL A 25 12.15 -10.65 10.92
C VAL A 25 11.25 -9.42 10.76
N SER A 26 9.95 -9.62 10.53
CA SER A 26 8.99 -8.58 10.19
C SER A 26 8.97 -7.41 11.18
N LEU A 27 9.07 -7.70 12.49
CA LEU A 27 9.12 -6.68 13.54
C LEU A 27 10.33 -5.74 13.38
N PHE A 28 11.50 -6.29 13.04
CA PHE A 28 12.70 -5.50 12.80
C PHE A 28 12.54 -4.64 11.54
N LEU A 29 12.06 -5.23 10.45
CA LEU A 29 11.86 -4.51 9.18
C LEU A 29 10.87 -3.35 9.33
N ARG A 30 9.70 -3.60 9.94
CA ARG A 30 8.66 -2.57 10.13
C ARG A 30 9.05 -1.49 11.14
N ASN A 31 9.69 -1.84 12.25
CA ASN A 31 9.95 -0.87 13.33
C ASN A 31 11.32 -0.20 13.31
N LYS A 32 12.32 -0.78 12.62
CA LYS A 32 13.67 -0.21 12.52
C LYS A 32 13.99 0.31 11.13
N ILE A 33 13.61 -0.45 10.10
CA ILE A 33 13.84 -0.03 8.71
C ILE A 33 12.69 0.85 8.21
N PHE A 34 11.49 0.74 8.79
CA PHE A 34 10.29 1.48 8.39
C PHE A 34 9.86 1.16 6.94
N MET A 35 10.02 -0.09 6.53
CA MET A 35 9.66 -0.57 5.20
C MET A 35 8.66 -1.72 5.33
N SER A 36 7.67 -1.77 4.43
CA SER A 36 6.68 -2.85 4.36
C SER A 36 7.26 -4.10 3.70
N GLU A 37 6.44 -5.16 3.64
CA GLU A 37 6.75 -6.42 2.98
C GLU A 37 6.99 -6.29 1.47
N ALA A 38 6.32 -5.34 0.80
CA ALA A 38 6.22 -5.28 -0.65
C ALA A 38 7.59 -5.13 -1.36
N PRO A 39 8.49 -4.21 -0.96
CA PRO A 39 9.81 -4.11 -1.60
C PRO A 39 10.67 -5.35 -1.38
N PHE A 40 10.62 -5.97 -0.20
CA PHE A 40 11.39 -7.19 0.09
C PHE A 40 10.86 -8.39 -0.71
N ALA A 41 9.54 -8.54 -0.78
CA ALA A 41 8.88 -9.56 -1.57
C ALA A 41 9.19 -9.41 -3.06
N LEU A 42 9.15 -8.18 -3.57
CA LEU A 42 9.50 -7.88 -4.96
C LEU A 42 10.96 -8.23 -5.28
N VAL A 43 11.92 -7.82 -4.43
CA VAL A 43 13.35 -8.13 -4.61
C VAL A 43 13.59 -9.63 -4.51
N PHE A 44 12.91 -10.32 -3.59
CA PHE A 44 13.00 -11.78 -3.50
C PHE A 44 12.46 -12.46 -4.77
N GLY A 45 11.30 -12.03 -5.25
CA GLY A 45 10.72 -12.47 -6.52
C GLY A 45 11.66 -12.25 -7.70
N LEU A 46 12.33 -11.10 -7.74
CA LEU A 46 13.35 -10.78 -8.74
C LEU A 46 14.53 -11.76 -8.72
N LEU A 47 15.03 -12.06 -7.52
CA LEU A 47 16.19 -12.93 -7.33
C LEU A 47 15.86 -14.39 -7.67
N ILE A 48 14.67 -14.88 -7.33
CA ILE A 48 14.28 -16.27 -7.59
C ILE A 48 13.67 -16.47 -8.98
N GLY A 49 13.21 -15.39 -9.60
CA GLY A 49 12.63 -15.37 -10.93
C GLY A 49 13.65 -15.45 -12.07
N PRO A 50 13.18 -15.29 -13.33
CA PRO A 50 13.98 -15.46 -14.55
C PRO A 50 15.25 -14.59 -14.62
N PHE A 51 15.27 -13.46 -13.92
CA PHE A 51 16.42 -12.55 -13.91
C PHE A 51 17.58 -13.06 -13.03
N GLY A 52 17.26 -13.72 -11.92
CA GLY A 52 18.26 -14.25 -10.99
C GLY A 52 18.47 -15.75 -11.18
N LEU A 53 17.85 -16.55 -10.32
CA LEU A 53 18.03 -18.00 -10.28
C LEU A 53 17.22 -18.76 -11.33
N GLY A 54 16.20 -18.15 -11.93
CA GLY A 54 15.33 -18.79 -12.93
C GLY A 54 14.48 -19.93 -12.40
N VAL A 55 14.30 -20.00 -11.09
CA VAL A 55 13.59 -21.09 -10.40
C VAL A 55 12.08 -20.90 -10.55
N PHE A 56 11.57 -19.70 -10.29
CA PHE A 56 10.15 -19.39 -10.32
C PHE A 56 9.81 -18.48 -11.51
N ASP A 57 9.32 -19.03 -12.63
CA ASP A 57 8.99 -18.27 -13.84
C ASP A 57 7.49 -18.30 -14.17
N PRO A 58 6.69 -17.35 -13.64
CA PRO A 58 5.26 -17.27 -13.92
C PRO A 58 4.90 -17.16 -15.40
N ARG A 59 5.72 -16.45 -16.20
CA ARG A 59 5.45 -16.25 -17.63
C ARG A 59 5.60 -17.54 -18.42
N GLY A 60 6.50 -18.43 -17.99
CA GLY A 60 6.73 -19.75 -18.57
C GLY A 60 5.78 -20.85 -18.07
N TRP A 61 4.82 -20.55 -17.19
CA TRP A 61 3.95 -21.59 -16.62
C TRP A 61 2.87 -22.10 -17.57
N THR A 62 2.37 -21.24 -18.45
CA THR A 62 1.21 -21.50 -19.32
C THR A 62 1.56 -21.44 -20.82
N THR A 63 2.83 -21.56 -21.18
CA THR A 63 3.33 -21.48 -22.57
C THR A 63 3.19 -22.79 -23.35
N SER A 64 2.72 -23.87 -22.72
CA SER A 64 2.51 -25.17 -23.37
C SER A 64 1.17 -25.21 -24.11
N GLU A 65 1.21 -25.58 -25.40
CA GLU A 65 0.03 -25.84 -26.23
C GLU A 65 -0.92 -26.83 -25.51
N GLY A 66 -2.06 -26.34 -25.02
CA GLY A 66 -3.07 -27.16 -24.33
C GLY A 66 -3.46 -26.71 -22.92
N SER A 67 -2.84 -25.68 -22.32
CA SER A 67 -3.34 -25.11 -21.07
C SER A 67 -4.59 -24.25 -21.30
N ALA A 68 -5.66 -24.52 -20.55
CA ALA A 68 -6.93 -23.78 -20.64
C ALA A 68 -6.86 -22.32 -20.18
N LEU A 69 -5.76 -21.91 -19.52
CA LEU A 69 -5.48 -20.51 -19.12
C LEU A 69 -4.21 -19.99 -19.80
N SER A 70 -4.27 -18.76 -20.30
CA SER A 70 -3.09 -17.97 -20.71
C SER A 70 -2.32 -17.44 -19.48
N ALA A 71 -1.06 -17.04 -19.67
CA ALA A 71 -0.22 -16.47 -18.59
C ALA A 71 -0.84 -15.17 -18.04
N ASN A 72 -1.51 -14.45 -18.93
CA ASN A 72 -2.20 -13.22 -18.62
C ASN A 72 -3.45 -13.50 -17.77
N ASP A 73 -4.20 -14.57 -18.04
CA ASP A 73 -5.40 -14.94 -17.28
C ASP A 73 -5.04 -15.35 -15.85
N LEU A 74 -3.95 -16.11 -15.68
CA LEU A 74 -3.46 -16.45 -14.35
C LEU A 74 -3.05 -15.21 -13.57
N THR A 75 -2.33 -14.28 -14.22
CA THR A 75 -1.91 -13.04 -13.57
C THR A 75 -3.11 -12.15 -13.24
N PHE A 76 -4.10 -12.08 -14.13
CA PHE A 76 -5.36 -11.39 -13.94
C PHE A 76 -6.07 -11.90 -12.68
N GLU A 77 -6.32 -13.21 -12.57
CA GLU A 77 -7.03 -13.78 -11.41
C GLU A 77 -6.24 -13.67 -10.11
N LEU A 78 -4.92 -13.85 -10.13
CA LEU A 78 -4.09 -13.69 -8.93
C LEU A 78 -4.09 -12.26 -8.40
N THR A 79 -3.95 -11.27 -9.31
CA THR A 79 -3.98 -9.85 -8.92
C THR A 79 -5.38 -9.43 -8.49
N ARG A 80 -6.43 -9.95 -9.14
CA ARG A 80 -7.84 -9.76 -8.74
C ARG A 80 -8.11 -10.22 -7.32
N LEU A 81 -7.66 -11.41 -6.95
CA LEU A 81 -7.83 -11.94 -5.59
C LEU A 81 -7.06 -11.10 -4.57
N ALA A 82 -5.79 -10.78 -4.83
CA ALA A 82 -4.98 -9.96 -3.93
C ALA A 82 -5.61 -8.59 -3.68
N LEU A 83 -6.07 -7.92 -4.74
CA LEU A 83 -6.78 -6.65 -4.64
C LEU A 83 -8.11 -6.80 -3.91
N GLY A 84 -8.94 -7.78 -4.28
CA GLY A 84 -10.24 -7.99 -3.65
C GLY A 84 -10.13 -8.18 -2.13
N PHE A 85 -9.15 -8.94 -1.65
CA PHE A 85 -8.87 -9.08 -0.20
C PHE A 85 -8.39 -7.79 0.43
N GLY A 86 -7.45 -7.07 -0.19
CA GLY A 86 -6.96 -5.78 0.33
C GLY A 86 -8.05 -4.71 0.38
N LEU A 87 -8.86 -4.60 -0.67
CA LEU A 87 -9.96 -3.64 -0.78
C LEU A 87 -11.07 -3.94 0.23
N PHE A 88 -11.44 -5.21 0.39
CA PHE A 88 -12.39 -5.61 1.42
C PHE A 88 -11.86 -5.28 2.82
N ALA A 89 -10.57 -5.52 3.08
CA ALA A 89 -9.91 -5.20 4.35
C ALA A 89 -10.00 -3.73 4.69
N ILE A 90 -9.61 -2.87 3.76
CA ILE A 90 -9.71 -1.42 3.94
C ILE A 90 -11.16 -1.03 4.24
N GLY A 91 -12.14 -1.57 3.51
CA GLY A 91 -13.55 -1.30 3.76
C GLY A 91 -13.99 -1.65 5.19
N VAL A 92 -13.51 -2.77 5.72
CA VAL A 92 -13.79 -3.19 7.11
C VAL A 92 -13.06 -2.30 8.12
N GLU A 93 -11.81 -1.94 7.88
CA GLU A 93 -10.99 -1.16 8.81
C GLU A 93 -11.40 0.31 8.92
N LEU A 94 -12.07 0.85 7.92
CA LEU A 94 -12.56 2.24 7.96
C LEU A 94 -13.55 2.47 9.12
N PRO A 95 -13.51 3.65 9.77
CA PRO A 95 -14.46 4.01 10.81
C PRO A 95 -15.91 4.01 10.35
N THR A 96 -16.83 3.96 11.31
CA THR A 96 -18.28 4.05 11.04
C THR A 96 -18.60 5.28 10.22
N THR A 97 -19.44 5.10 9.19
CA THR A 97 -19.93 6.16 8.30
C THR A 97 -18.85 6.99 7.58
N TYR A 98 -17.57 6.58 7.63
CA TYR A 98 -16.43 7.36 7.11
C TYR A 98 -16.60 7.82 5.66
N LEU A 99 -17.02 6.91 4.76
CA LEU A 99 -17.22 7.24 3.34
C LEU A 99 -18.27 8.33 3.12
N ARG A 100 -19.30 8.38 3.95
CA ARG A 100 -20.34 9.42 3.88
C ARG A 100 -19.80 10.74 4.41
N ASP A 101 -19.10 10.70 5.53
CA ASP A 101 -18.64 11.90 6.24
C ASP A 101 -17.53 12.63 5.46
N HIS A 102 -16.71 11.87 4.71
CA HIS A 102 -15.61 12.37 3.89
C HIS A 102 -15.87 12.33 2.38
N ALA A 103 -17.15 12.17 1.97
CA ALA A 103 -17.53 12.02 0.56
C ALA A 103 -17.01 13.16 -0.33
N ARG A 104 -17.01 14.40 0.16
CA ARG A 104 -16.53 15.56 -0.61
C ARG A 104 -15.07 15.42 -1.01
N SER A 105 -14.20 15.10 -0.06
CA SER A 105 -12.77 14.94 -0.29
C SER A 105 -12.48 13.70 -1.13
N LEU A 106 -13.17 12.58 -0.86
CA LEU A 106 -13.05 11.36 -1.64
C LEU A 106 -13.47 11.57 -3.10
N ILE A 107 -14.61 12.21 -3.36
CA ILE A 107 -15.04 12.54 -4.74
C ILE A 107 -14.03 13.45 -5.42
N ALA A 108 -13.46 14.42 -4.70
CA ALA A 108 -12.44 15.30 -5.24
C ALA A 108 -11.13 14.57 -5.59
N LEU A 109 -10.76 13.51 -4.88
CA LEU A 109 -9.57 12.72 -5.25
C LEU A 109 -9.91 11.70 -6.35
N VAL A 110 -11.00 10.99 -6.22
CA VAL A 110 -11.36 9.88 -7.11
C VAL A 110 -11.81 10.36 -8.49
N VAL A 111 -12.44 11.53 -8.61
CA VAL A 111 -12.97 11.99 -9.91
C VAL A 111 -11.98 12.92 -10.63
N PRO A 112 -11.75 14.18 -10.19
CA PRO A 112 -10.93 15.10 -10.97
C PRO A 112 -9.43 14.79 -10.90
N VAL A 113 -8.89 14.25 -9.79
CA VAL A 113 -7.46 13.90 -9.74
C VAL A 113 -7.17 12.68 -10.61
N MET A 114 -8.00 11.62 -10.54
CA MET A 114 -7.84 10.47 -11.44
C MET A 114 -7.99 10.90 -12.91
N ALA A 115 -9.00 11.71 -13.25
CA ALA A 115 -9.19 12.19 -14.62
C ALA A 115 -8.01 13.03 -15.11
N TRP A 116 -7.47 13.91 -14.26
CA TRP A 116 -6.25 14.66 -14.55
C TRP A 116 -5.06 13.71 -14.78
N GLY A 117 -4.82 12.80 -13.84
CA GLY A 117 -3.72 11.85 -13.88
C GLY A 117 -3.76 10.97 -15.13
N TRP A 118 -4.95 10.49 -15.49
CA TRP A 118 -5.20 9.73 -16.71
C TRP A 118 -4.88 10.54 -17.98
N PHE A 119 -5.40 11.75 -18.09
CA PHE A 119 -5.21 12.55 -19.29
C PHE A 119 -3.76 13.02 -19.46
N ILE A 120 -3.13 13.48 -18.38
CA ILE A 120 -1.77 14.00 -18.43
C ILE A 120 -0.74 12.88 -18.64
N SER A 121 -0.94 11.71 -18.02
CA SER A 121 -0.04 10.58 -18.23
C SER A 121 -0.17 10.04 -19.66
N ALA A 122 -1.37 10.06 -20.26
CA ALA A 122 -1.54 9.76 -21.69
C ALA A 122 -0.80 10.76 -22.58
N GLY A 123 -0.86 12.05 -22.25
CA GLY A 123 -0.09 13.09 -22.94
C GLY A 123 1.42 12.85 -22.87
N LEU A 124 1.94 12.49 -21.69
CA LEU A 124 3.36 12.16 -21.50
C LEU A 124 3.77 10.90 -22.28
N ILE A 125 2.97 9.83 -22.24
CA ILE A 125 3.22 8.60 -22.99
C ILE A 125 3.24 8.89 -24.50
N CYS A 126 2.25 9.62 -25.01
CA CYS A 126 2.17 9.97 -26.43
C CYS A 126 3.34 10.87 -26.88
N TRP A 127 3.79 11.77 -26.00
CA TRP A 127 4.93 12.66 -26.27
C TRP A 127 6.27 11.91 -26.29
N ILE A 128 6.48 10.97 -25.37
CA ILE A 128 7.73 10.20 -25.23
C ILE A 128 7.81 9.06 -26.26
N PHE A 129 6.67 8.45 -26.62
CA PHE A 129 6.58 7.34 -27.56
C PHE A 129 5.71 7.72 -28.77
N PRO A 130 6.27 8.39 -29.79
CA PRO A 130 5.51 8.88 -30.95
C PRO A 130 4.82 7.79 -31.79
N ALA A 131 5.25 6.53 -31.65
CA ALA A 131 4.62 5.38 -32.31
C ALA A 131 3.20 5.07 -31.78
N LEU A 132 2.89 5.52 -30.55
CA LEU A 132 1.61 5.33 -29.89
C LEU A 132 0.72 6.56 -30.11
N SER A 133 -0.49 6.32 -30.62
CA SER A 133 -1.52 7.35 -30.70
C SER A 133 -1.94 7.81 -29.29
N PHE A 134 -2.51 9.02 -29.19
CA PHE A 134 -3.05 9.51 -27.91
C PHE A 134 -4.07 8.55 -27.30
N THR A 135 -4.90 7.90 -28.12
CA THR A 135 -5.87 6.90 -27.65
C THR A 135 -5.19 5.64 -27.10
N SER A 136 -4.16 5.14 -27.78
CA SER A 136 -3.33 4.04 -27.26
C SER A 136 -2.69 4.42 -25.92
N ALA A 137 -2.22 5.67 -25.81
CA ALA A 137 -1.67 6.20 -24.58
C ALA A 137 -2.74 6.34 -23.47
N LEU A 138 -4.00 6.63 -23.79
CA LEU A 138 -5.10 6.62 -22.81
C LEU A 138 -5.35 5.23 -22.21
N VAL A 139 -5.23 4.16 -23.01
CA VAL A 139 -5.35 2.77 -22.52
C VAL A 139 -4.19 2.41 -21.57
N ILE A 140 -2.96 2.77 -21.92
CA ILE A 140 -1.81 2.52 -21.02
C ILE A 140 -1.95 3.38 -19.77
N SER A 141 -2.36 4.63 -19.93
CA SER A 141 -2.56 5.58 -18.84
C SER A 141 -3.63 5.11 -17.86
N SER A 142 -4.73 4.50 -18.31
CA SER A 142 -5.76 3.98 -17.39
C SER A 142 -5.23 2.91 -16.44
N CYS A 143 -4.20 2.16 -16.86
CA CYS A 143 -3.49 1.23 -15.97
C CYS A 143 -2.67 1.98 -14.90
N LEU A 144 -2.16 3.17 -15.22
CA LEU A 144 -1.31 3.98 -14.34
C LEU A 144 -2.09 5.00 -13.51
N THR A 145 -3.39 5.17 -13.74
CA THR A 145 -4.23 6.09 -12.99
C THR A 145 -4.49 5.66 -11.54
N PRO A 146 -4.92 4.41 -11.24
CA PRO A 146 -5.25 4.04 -9.88
C PRO A 146 -4.03 4.03 -8.96
N THR A 147 -4.28 4.22 -7.67
CA THR A 147 -3.27 4.14 -6.62
C THR A 147 -3.44 2.85 -5.85
N ASP A 148 -2.32 2.21 -5.52
CA ASP A 148 -2.30 0.88 -4.96
C ASP A 148 -2.54 0.89 -3.44
N PRO A 149 -3.61 0.24 -2.96
CA PRO A 149 -3.98 0.21 -1.55
C PRO A 149 -2.93 -0.49 -0.69
N VAL A 150 -2.23 -1.50 -1.23
CA VAL A 150 -1.27 -2.30 -0.48
C VAL A 150 0.01 -1.49 -0.20
N LEU A 151 0.54 -0.84 -1.23
CA LEU A 151 1.68 0.07 -1.09
C LEU A 151 1.27 1.33 -0.32
N ALA A 152 0.01 1.77 -0.41
CA ALA A 152 -0.52 2.83 0.43
C ALA A 152 -0.64 2.40 1.90
N ASN A 153 -0.92 1.12 2.21
CA ASN A 153 -0.94 0.65 3.59
C ASN A 153 0.43 0.81 4.27
N ALA A 154 1.53 0.64 3.51
CA ALA A 154 2.89 0.83 4.00
C ALA A 154 3.19 2.24 4.58
N ILE A 155 2.42 3.25 4.15
CA ILE A 155 2.60 4.67 4.51
C ILE A 155 1.52 5.17 5.46
N VAL A 156 0.39 4.47 5.53
CA VAL A 156 -0.77 4.71 6.40
C VAL A 156 -0.63 3.97 7.72
N SER A 157 0.14 2.88 7.74
CA SER A 157 0.23 1.97 8.88
C SER A 157 1.65 1.80 9.39
N GLY A 158 1.76 1.42 10.65
CA GLY A 158 3.03 1.17 11.33
C GLY A 158 3.55 2.39 12.10
N ARG A 159 4.56 2.11 12.93
CA ARG A 159 5.02 3.03 13.97
C ARG A 159 5.44 4.41 13.47
N TRP A 160 6.05 4.49 12.28
CA TRP A 160 6.46 5.79 11.73
C TRP A 160 5.25 6.60 11.26
N ALA A 161 4.32 5.98 10.55
CA ALA A 161 3.12 6.64 10.04
C ALA A 161 2.25 7.17 11.19
N GLU A 162 2.02 6.36 12.22
CA GLU A 162 1.26 6.75 13.42
C GLU A 162 1.86 7.95 14.16
N GLN A 163 3.20 8.11 14.13
CA GLN A 163 3.90 9.18 14.83
C GLN A 163 4.03 10.47 14.00
N ASN A 164 4.02 10.38 12.67
CA ASN A 164 4.40 11.48 11.79
C ASN A 164 3.28 11.93 10.83
N VAL A 165 2.24 11.12 10.64
CA VAL A 165 1.15 11.39 9.68
C VAL A 165 -0.19 11.45 10.43
N PRO A 166 -0.95 12.54 10.29
CA PRO A 166 -2.26 12.67 10.92
C PRO A 166 -3.22 11.53 10.54
N GLU A 167 -3.98 11.03 11.51
CA GLU A 167 -4.91 9.90 11.32
C GLU A 167 -5.94 10.15 10.22
N ASN A 168 -6.49 11.37 10.14
CA ASN A 168 -7.42 11.76 9.08
C ASN A 168 -6.80 11.59 7.68
N LEU A 169 -5.52 11.90 7.52
CA LEU A 169 -4.81 11.76 6.25
C LEU A 169 -4.54 10.30 5.91
N ARG A 170 -4.17 9.51 6.93
CA ARG A 170 -3.94 8.07 6.81
C ARG A 170 -5.22 7.37 6.32
N LEU A 171 -6.34 7.61 6.98
CA LEU A 171 -7.65 7.05 6.61
C LEU A 171 -8.12 7.53 5.22
N LEU A 172 -7.89 8.81 4.89
CA LEU A 172 -8.28 9.36 3.58
C LEU A 172 -7.54 8.67 2.44
N LEU A 173 -6.21 8.49 2.57
CA LEU A 173 -5.38 7.84 1.55
C LEU A 173 -5.70 6.36 1.39
N ALA A 174 -6.05 5.66 2.48
CA ALA A 174 -6.51 4.28 2.43
C ALA A 174 -7.85 4.15 1.69
N ALA A 175 -8.85 4.95 2.10
CA ALA A 175 -10.17 4.97 1.46
C ALA A 175 -10.10 5.36 -0.01
N GLU A 176 -9.27 6.35 -0.34
CA GLU A 176 -9.06 6.79 -1.72
C GLU A 176 -8.39 5.72 -2.58
N SER A 177 -7.31 5.09 -2.10
CA SER A 177 -6.66 4.00 -2.86
C SER A 177 -7.60 2.83 -3.09
N ALA A 178 -8.47 2.52 -2.12
CA ALA A 178 -9.46 1.47 -2.30
C ALA A 178 -10.56 1.84 -3.32
N ALA A 179 -11.03 3.09 -3.31
CA ALA A 179 -12.01 3.57 -4.28
C ALA A 179 -11.44 3.70 -5.70
N ASN A 180 -10.16 4.09 -5.82
CA ASN A 180 -9.48 4.32 -7.09
C ASN A 180 -9.35 3.02 -7.92
N ASP A 181 -9.04 1.88 -7.30
CA ASP A 181 -8.86 0.60 -8.01
C ASP A 181 -10.14 0.13 -8.70
N GLY A 182 -11.30 0.23 -8.05
CA GLY A 182 -12.58 -0.06 -8.69
C GLY A 182 -12.90 0.93 -9.81
N LEU A 183 -12.68 2.22 -9.57
CA LEU A 183 -13.00 3.27 -10.54
C LEU A 183 -12.00 3.41 -11.70
N ALA A 184 -11.01 2.52 -11.79
CA ALA A 184 -10.13 2.41 -12.95
C ALA A 184 -10.84 1.86 -14.21
N TYR A 185 -11.87 1.00 -14.03
CA TYR A 185 -12.66 0.40 -15.11
C TYR A 185 -13.22 1.46 -16.08
N PRO A 186 -13.86 2.54 -15.58
CA PRO A 186 -14.20 3.73 -16.34
C PRO A 186 -13.19 4.20 -17.36
N PHE A 187 -11.98 4.48 -16.89
CA PHE A 187 -10.94 5.05 -17.71
C PHE A 187 -10.46 4.06 -18.77
N LEU A 188 -10.35 2.78 -18.40
CA LEU A 188 -9.94 1.73 -19.33
C LEU A 188 -10.97 1.52 -20.44
N TYR A 189 -12.23 1.24 -20.08
CA TYR A 189 -13.26 0.90 -21.06
C TYR A 189 -13.59 2.06 -22.00
N VAL A 190 -13.57 3.31 -21.50
CA VAL A 190 -13.70 4.49 -22.38
C VAL A 190 -12.53 4.55 -23.36
N SER A 191 -11.29 4.33 -22.90
CA SER A 191 -10.10 4.33 -23.77
C SER A 191 -10.18 3.24 -24.84
N LEU A 192 -10.53 2.02 -24.45
CA LEU A 192 -10.69 0.88 -25.37
C LEU A 192 -11.82 1.14 -26.37
N LYS A 193 -12.94 1.74 -25.94
CA LYS A 193 -14.05 2.05 -26.82
C LYS A 193 -13.67 3.09 -27.87
N ILE A 194 -12.90 4.11 -27.49
CA ILE A 194 -12.41 5.11 -28.44
C ILE A 194 -11.41 4.47 -29.42
N LEU A 195 -10.54 3.58 -28.93
CA LEU A 195 -9.52 2.92 -29.74
C LEU A 195 -10.13 1.97 -30.80
N THR A 196 -11.12 1.19 -30.41
CA THR A 196 -11.72 0.13 -31.26
C THR A 196 -12.96 0.60 -32.02
N GLY A 197 -13.76 1.50 -31.44
CA GLY A 197 -15.07 1.93 -31.95
C GLY A 197 -15.12 3.35 -32.50
N GLY A 198 -14.02 4.11 -32.43
CA GLY A 198 -13.90 5.48 -32.94
C GLY A 198 -14.43 6.56 -31.97
N THR A 199 -14.37 7.83 -32.42
CA THR A 199 -14.54 9.02 -31.57
C THR A 199 -15.95 9.62 -31.55
N GLN A 200 -16.98 8.87 -31.97
CA GLN A 200 -18.35 9.41 -32.06
C GLN A 200 -18.92 9.72 -30.65
N PRO A 201 -19.14 11.00 -30.27
CA PRO A 201 -19.44 11.37 -28.89
C PRO A 201 -20.71 10.73 -28.34
N LEU A 202 -21.77 10.63 -29.16
CA LEU A 202 -23.03 10.05 -28.74
C LEU A 202 -22.93 8.54 -28.44
N LYS A 203 -22.11 7.81 -29.21
CA LYS A 203 -21.87 6.37 -28.96
C LYS A 203 -21.04 6.15 -27.70
N ILE A 204 -20.06 7.01 -27.46
CA ILE A 204 -19.24 6.98 -26.25
C ILE A 204 -20.09 7.33 -25.02
N ALA A 205 -20.90 8.39 -25.09
CA ALA A 205 -21.80 8.77 -24.00
C ALA A 205 -22.82 7.68 -23.68
N LYS A 206 -23.40 7.06 -24.72
CA LYS A 206 -24.31 5.92 -24.55
C LYS A 206 -23.61 4.73 -23.88
N PHE A 207 -22.39 4.40 -24.31
CA PHE A 207 -21.59 3.34 -23.69
C PHE A 207 -21.24 3.64 -22.21
N ILE A 208 -20.85 4.89 -21.91
CA ILE A 208 -20.60 5.33 -20.53
C ILE A 208 -21.87 5.13 -19.68
N TRP A 209 -23.03 5.52 -20.18
CA TRP A 209 -24.27 5.39 -19.42
C TRP A 209 -24.72 3.93 -19.25
N GLU A 210 -24.72 3.16 -20.34
CA GLU A 210 -25.31 1.81 -20.36
C GLU A 210 -24.39 0.74 -19.80
N SER A 211 -23.08 0.84 -20.04
CA SER A 211 -22.13 -0.17 -19.59
C SER A 211 -21.46 0.27 -18.30
N LEU A 212 -20.96 1.50 -18.24
CA LEU A 212 -20.05 1.87 -17.18
C LEU A 212 -20.73 2.31 -15.89
N VAL A 213 -21.73 3.20 -15.97
CA VAL A 213 -22.52 3.60 -14.81
C VAL A 213 -23.25 2.39 -14.24
N TYR A 214 -23.77 1.52 -15.11
CA TYR A 214 -24.41 0.28 -14.69
C TYR A 214 -23.44 -0.63 -13.93
N GLN A 215 -22.25 -0.92 -14.47
CA GLN A 215 -21.26 -1.81 -13.84
C GLN A 215 -20.80 -1.31 -12.47
N VAL A 216 -20.44 -0.03 -12.37
CA VAL A 216 -19.98 0.60 -11.13
C VAL A 216 -21.12 0.64 -10.11
N LEU A 217 -22.30 1.12 -10.50
CA LEU A 217 -23.44 1.22 -9.60
C LEU A 217 -23.91 -0.17 -9.14
N LEU A 218 -23.96 -1.14 -10.04
CA LEU A 218 -24.31 -2.52 -9.72
C LEU A 218 -23.31 -3.12 -8.75
N GLY A 219 -22.01 -2.95 -8.97
CA GLY A 219 -20.96 -3.41 -8.06
C GLY A 219 -21.11 -2.82 -6.66
N VAL A 220 -21.23 -1.49 -6.56
CA VAL A 220 -21.45 -0.82 -5.27
C VAL A 220 -22.72 -1.30 -4.58
N LEU A 221 -23.84 -1.35 -5.28
CA LEU A 221 -25.13 -1.73 -4.70
C LEU A 221 -25.16 -3.19 -4.28
N LEU A 222 -24.67 -4.10 -5.12
CA LEU A 222 -24.62 -5.53 -4.81
C LEU A 222 -23.63 -5.83 -3.68
N GLY A 223 -22.44 -5.24 -3.72
CA GLY A 223 -21.45 -5.34 -2.65
C GLY A 223 -22.00 -4.83 -1.31
N ALA A 224 -22.54 -3.61 -1.30
CA ALA A 224 -23.15 -3.04 -0.10
C ALA A 224 -24.34 -3.87 0.41
N PHE A 225 -25.16 -4.42 -0.50
CA PHE A 225 -26.26 -5.32 -0.14
C PHE A 225 -25.74 -6.62 0.50
N LEU A 226 -24.75 -7.27 -0.10
CA LEU A 226 -24.15 -8.50 0.45
C LEU A 226 -23.52 -8.25 1.83
N GLY A 227 -22.76 -7.16 1.98
CA GLY A 227 -22.17 -6.77 3.26
C GLY A 227 -23.23 -6.45 4.32
N TRP A 228 -24.30 -5.75 3.95
CA TRP A 228 -25.42 -5.44 4.84
C TRP A 228 -26.18 -6.70 5.28
N VAL A 229 -26.52 -7.58 4.35
CA VAL A 229 -27.18 -8.87 4.65
C VAL A 229 -26.29 -9.72 5.55
N PHE A 230 -24.99 -9.82 5.22
CA PHE A 230 -24.02 -10.54 6.03
C PHE A 230 -23.98 -10.00 7.47
N ARG A 231 -23.92 -8.67 7.63
CA ARG A 231 -23.93 -8.03 8.94
C ARG A 231 -25.16 -8.43 9.76
N LEU A 232 -26.35 -8.43 9.16
CA LEU A 232 -27.59 -8.82 9.82
C LEU A 232 -27.59 -10.31 10.22
N LEU A 233 -27.16 -11.18 9.32
CA LEU A 233 -27.09 -12.62 9.57
C LEU A 233 -26.08 -12.94 10.67
N LEU A 234 -24.92 -12.29 10.65
CA LEU A 234 -23.88 -12.44 11.66
C LEU A 234 -24.40 -12.03 13.05
N GLN A 235 -25.10 -10.90 13.15
CA GLN A 235 -25.72 -10.43 14.40
C GLN A 235 -26.77 -11.41 14.93
N GLN A 236 -27.60 -11.95 14.04
CA GLN A 236 -28.62 -12.94 14.43
C GLN A 236 -27.98 -14.24 14.91
N ALA A 237 -26.98 -14.74 14.18
CA ALA A 237 -26.27 -15.96 14.54
C ALA A 237 -25.51 -15.80 15.86
N GLU A 238 -24.89 -14.64 16.09
CA GLU A 238 -24.23 -14.32 17.35
C GLU A 238 -25.22 -14.25 18.52
N SER A 239 -26.37 -13.60 18.35
CA SER A 239 -27.40 -13.51 19.40
C SER A 239 -27.92 -14.89 19.84
N LYS A 240 -27.78 -15.89 18.97
CA LYS A 240 -28.16 -17.29 19.20
C LYS A 240 -26.97 -18.19 19.59
N ASN A 241 -25.77 -17.62 19.80
CA ASN A 241 -24.54 -18.36 20.05
C ASN A 241 -24.24 -19.47 19.01
N LEU A 242 -24.48 -19.19 17.72
CA LEU A 242 -24.27 -20.13 16.62
C LEU A 242 -22.88 -20.03 15.96
N ILE A 243 -22.08 -19.01 16.31
CA ILE A 243 -20.79 -18.73 15.67
C ILE A 243 -19.68 -18.68 16.71
N ASP A 244 -18.63 -19.47 16.47
CA ASP A 244 -17.36 -19.42 17.18
C ASP A 244 -16.42 -18.35 16.62
N ARG A 245 -15.45 -17.90 17.43
CA ARG A 245 -14.45 -16.88 17.03
C ARG A 245 -13.65 -17.26 15.78
N SER A 246 -13.31 -18.53 15.59
CA SER A 246 -12.59 -19.01 14.41
C SER A 246 -13.43 -18.90 13.12
N SER A 247 -14.75 -19.00 13.25
CA SER A 247 -15.67 -18.87 12.12
C SER A 247 -15.83 -17.42 11.64
N TYR A 248 -15.58 -16.40 12.49
CA TYR A 248 -15.54 -15.00 12.05
C TYR A 248 -14.48 -14.76 10.97
N ILE A 249 -13.32 -15.40 11.13
CA ILE A 249 -12.20 -15.33 10.19
C ILE A 249 -12.56 -16.00 8.87
N GLY A 250 -13.10 -17.22 8.92
CA GLY A 250 -13.51 -17.94 7.71
C GLY A 250 -14.56 -17.16 6.94
N GLN A 251 -15.48 -16.49 7.65
CA GLN A 251 -16.51 -15.65 7.03
C GLN A 251 -15.98 -14.39 6.38
N TYR A 252 -14.94 -13.77 6.95
CA TYR A 252 -14.26 -12.63 6.35
C TYR A 252 -13.75 -13.00 4.94
N LEU A 253 -12.96 -14.08 4.84
CA LEU A 253 -12.43 -14.57 3.56
C LEU A 253 -13.57 -14.96 2.60
N SER A 254 -14.56 -15.68 3.14
CA SER A 254 -15.67 -16.18 2.33
C SER A 254 -16.54 -15.06 1.77
N LEU A 255 -16.76 -13.98 2.54
CA LEU A 255 -17.57 -12.85 2.08
C LEU A 255 -16.84 -12.06 0.99
N THR A 256 -15.52 -11.89 1.10
CA THR A 256 -14.73 -11.30 0.02
C THR A 256 -14.84 -12.13 -1.27
N LEU A 257 -14.66 -13.45 -1.18
CA LEU A 257 -14.80 -14.33 -2.36
C LEU A 257 -16.23 -14.30 -2.93
N LEU A 258 -17.24 -14.26 -2.06
CA LEU A 258 -18.63 -14.18 -2.46
C LEU A 258 -18.94 -12.85 -3.15
N SER A 259 -18.46 -11.71 -2.63
CA SER A 259 -18.70 -10.40 -3.24
C SER A 259 -18.00 -10.27 -4.60
N LEU A 260 -16.75 -10.75 -4.71
CA LEU A 260 -16.03 -10.80 -5.98
C LEU A 260 -16.78 -11.67 -7.00
N GLY A 261 -17.05 -12.93 -6.64
CA GLY A 261 -17.66 -13.91 -7.54
C GLY A 261 -19.09 -13.55 -7.94
N ALA A 262 -19.95 -13.20 -6.98
CA ALA A 262 -21.35 -12.87 -7.26
C ALA A 262 -21.48 -11.64 -8.16
N THR A 263 -20.61 -10.64 -7.95
CA THR A 263 -20.62 -9.43 -8.78
C THR A 263 -20.07 -9.70 -10.19
N ALA A 264 -19.00 -10.48 -10.29
CA ALA A 264 -18.46 -10.92 -11.57
C ALA A 264 -19.49 -11.67 -12.42
N LEU A 265 -20.31 -12.53 -11.81
CA LEU A 265 -21.35 -13.32 -12.49
C LEU A 265 -22.45 -12.46 -13.12
N VAL A 266 -22.74 -11.29 -12.54
CA VAL A 266 -23.71 -10.32 -13.10
C VAL A 266 -23.03 -9.23 -13.94
N GLY A 267 -21.70 -9.35 -14.14
CA GLY A 267 -20.90 -8.43 -14.93
C GLY A 267 -20.70 -7.06 -14.30
N GLY A 268 -20.81 -6.92 -12.98
CA GLY A 268 -20.54 -5.68 -12.26
C GLY A 268 -19.06 -5.51 -11.90
N ASP A 269 -18.70 -4.34 -11.38
CA ASP A 269 -17.37 -4.07 -10.82
C ASP A 269 -17.19 -4.79 -9.49
N ASP A 270 -16.43 -5.87 -9.53
CA ASP A 270 -16.22 -6.80 -8.43
C ASP A 270 -15.23 -6.29 -7.39
N LEU A 271 -14.21 -5.52 -7.79
CA LEU A 271 -13.27 -4.87 -6.86
C LEU A 271 -14.00 -3.82 -6.00
N LEU A 272 -14.81 -2.98 -6.64
CA LEU A 272 -15.61 -1.98 -5.94
C LEU A 272 -16.71 -2.62 -5.10
N ALA A 273 -17.27 -3.75 -5.54
CA ALA A 273 -18.20 -4.53 -4.73
C ALA A 273 -17.55 -5.12 -3.48
N ALA A 274 -16.31 -5.60 -3.55
CA ALA A 274 -15.57 -6.07 -2.38
C ALA A 274 -15.34 -4.93 -1.37
N PHE A 275 -14.92 -3.74 -1.84
CA PHE A 275 -14.78 -2.56 -0.98
C PHE A 275 -16.11 -2.11 -0.36
N ALA A 276 -17.18 -2.07 -1.15
CA ALA A 276 -18.52 -1.71 -0.69
C ALA A 276 -19.08 -2.72 0.32
N ALA A 277 -18.82 -4.02 0.12
CA ALA A 277 -19.20 -5.08 1.06
C ALA A 277 -18.48 -4.90 2.40
N GLY A 278 -17.15 -4.72 2.40
CA GLY A 278 -16.38 -4.46 3.61
C GLY A 278 -16.88 -3.23 4.37
N SER A 279 -17.12 -2.13 3.64
CA SER A 279 -17.65 -0.87 4.20
C SER A 279 -19.06 -1.01 4.78
N ALA A 280 -19.92 -1.84 4.19
CA ALA A 280 -21.26 -2.10 4.70
C ALA A 280 -21.26 -2.97 5.97
N VAL A 281 -20.28 -3.87 6.09
CA VAL A 281 -20.06 -4.68 7.30
C VAL A 281 -19.61 -3.81 8.47
N SER A 282 -18.68 -2.87 8.26
CA SER A 282 -18.15 -1.97 9.30
C SER A 282 -19.07 -0.79 9.64
N TRP A 283 -20.15 -0.58 8.87
CA TRP A 283 -20.99 0.63 8.95
C TRP A 283 -21.57 0.94 10.34
N ASP A 284 -21.86 -0.08 11.16
CA ASP A 284 -22.40 0.11 12.52
C ASP A 284 -21.36 -0.01 13.64
N GLY A 285 -20.08 -0.20 13.29
CA GLY A 285 -18.93 -0.21 14.21
C GLY A 285 -18.82 -1.46 15.06
N ARG A 286 -19.89 -2.25 15.18
CA ARG A 286 -19.94 -3.46 16.04
C ARG A 286 -19.03 -4.56 15.53
N PHE A 287 -18.87 -4.66 14.21
CA PHE A 287 -17.92 -5.60 13.63
C PHE A 287 -16.50 -5.22 14.05
N ASN A 288 -16.12 -3.95 13.94
CA ASN A 288 -14.78 -3.44 14.30
C ASN A 288 -14.52 -3.56 15.80
N GLU A 289 -15.53 -3.32 16.63
CA GLU A 289 -15.41 -3.45 18.08
C GLU A 289 -15.17 -4.91 18.54
N LYS A 290 -15.73 -5.88 17.83
CA LYS A 290 -15.60 -7.31 18.15
C LYS A 290 -14.45 -7.98 17.41
N SER A 291 -14.08 -7.43 16.25
CA SER A 291 -12.88 -7.77 15.52
C SER A 291 -11.63 -7.05 16.06
N HIS A 292 -11.74 -6.26 17.15
CA HIS A 292 -10.64 -5.58 17.88
C HIS A 292 -9.46 -6.49 18.28
N GLY A 293 -9.52 -7.80 18.02
CA GLY A 293 -8.41 -8.74 18.17
C GLY A 293 -7.99 -9.47 16.88
N SER A 294 -8.40 -9.05 15.69
CA SER A 294 -8.06 -9.76 14.44
C SER A 294 -6.69 -9.34 13.91
N GLU A 295 -5.63 -9.59 14.69
CA GLU A 295 -4.27 -9.80 14.14
C GLU A 295 -4.32 -10.66 12.87
N PHE A 296 -5.31 -11.56 12.79
CA PHE A 296 -5.57 -12.43 11.66
C PHE A 296 -5.99 -11.75 10.34
N SER A 297 -6.81 -10.68 10.34
CA SER A 297 -7.17 -9.99 9.08
C SER A 297 -5.93 -9.40 8.43
N SER A 298 -5.09 -8.77 9.26
CA SER A 298 -3.78 -8.27 8.87
C SER A 298 -2.83 -9.40 8.44
N ILE A 299 -2.84 -10.57 9.10
CA ILE A 299 -2.02 -11.72 8.68
C ILE A 299 -2.41 -12.20 7.27
N ILE A 300 -3.70 -12.30 6.97
CA ILE A 300 -4.16 -12.72 5.64
C ILE A 300 -3.77 -11.70 4.58
N GLU A 301 -3.93 -10.40 4.87
CA GLU A 301 -3.48 -9.33 3.98
C GLU A 301 -1.97 -9.44 3.70
N VAL A 302 -1.14 -9.51 4.75
CA VAL A 302 0.32 -9.66 4.62
C VAL A 302 0.68 -10.91 3.82
N PHE A 303 -0.02 -12.02 4.00
CA PHE A 303 0.19 -13.25 3.23
C PHE A 303 -0.06 -13.02 1.73
N PHE A 304 -1.23 -12.47 1.37
CA PHE A 304 -1.57 -12.21 -0.03
C PHE A 304 -0.67 -11.14 -0.65
N ASN A 305 -0.32 -10.10 0.10
CA ASN A 305 0.62 -9.06 -0.33
C ASN A 305 2.00 -9.66 -0.63
N CYS A 306 2.55 -10.43 0.31
CA CYS A 306 3.84 -11.12 0.10
C CYS A 306 3.78 -12.02 -1.13
N ALA A 307 2.74 -12.85 -1.24
CA ALA A 307 2.60 -13.77 -2.36
C ALA A 307 2.49 -13.02 -3.70
N CYS A 308 1.70 -11.95 -3.74
CA CYS A 308 1.50 -11.13 -4.93
C CYS A 308 2.80 -10.42 -5.34
N PHE A 309 3.55 -9.80 -4.42
CA PHE A 309 4.78 -9.10 -4.78
C PHE A 309 5.94 -10.03 -5.13
N VAL A 310 6.04 -11.22 -4.51
CA VAL A 310 6.98 -12.26 -4.97
C VAL A 310 6.62 -12.69 -6.39
N TYR A 311 5.33 -12.92 -6.66
CA TYR A 311 4.85 -13.25 -8.00
C TYR A 311 5.17 -12.15 -9.01
N ILE A 312 4.83 -10.90 -8.70
CA ILE A 312 5.09 -9.73 -9.55
C ILE A 312 6.59 -9.60 -9.83
N GLY A 313 7.45 -9.72 -8.81
CA GLY A 313 8.90 -9.60 -8.96
C GLY A 313 9.47 -10.61 -9.96
N ALA A 314 8.96 -11.84 -9.93
CA ALA A 314 9.33 -12.86 -10.90
C ALA A 314 8.64 -12.72 -12.27
N TRP A 315 7.44 -12.12 -12.30
CA TRP A 315 6.66 -11.87 -13.51
C TRP A 315 7.20 -10.69 -14.35
N LEU A 316 8.06 -9.82 -13.81
CA LEU A 316 8.55 -8.64 -14.54
C LEU A 316 9.29 -9.02 -15.85
N PRO A 317 9.00 -8.37 -17.00
CA PRO A 317 9.58 -8.71 -18.30
C PRO A 317 10.99 -8.14 -18.50
N PHE A 318 12.00 -8.64 -17.77
CA PHE A 318 13.36 -8.05 -17.79
C PHE A 318 14.00 -7.98 -19.17
N ASN A 319 13.76 -8.96 -20.04
CA ASN A 319 14.27 -8.91 -21.40
C ASN A 319 13.70 -7.73 -22.20
N ALA A 320 12.43 -7.38 -21.95
CA ALA A 320 11.76 -6.22 -22.55
C ALA A 320 12.10 -4.90 -21.83
N LEU A 321 12.55 -4.96 -20.56
CA LEU A 321 12.99 -3.79 -19.80
C LEU A 321 14.45 -3.41 -20.09
N ALA A 322 15.29 -4.40 -20.40
CA ALA A 322 16.74 -4.24 -20.60
C ALA A 322 17.17 -4.12 -22.07
N ARG A 323 16.35 -4.60 -23.01
CA ARG A 323 16.57 -4.44 -24.46
C ARG A 323 15.37 -3.73 -25.06
N GLU A 324 15.62 -2.98 -26.14
CA GLU A 324 14.56 -2.38 -26.93
C GLU A 324 13.57 -3.47 -27.37
N VAL A 325 12.33 -3.38 -26.88
CA VAL A 325 11.27 -4.39 -27.08
C VAL A 325 10.98 -4.57 -28.57
N ASP A 326 10.95 -3.44 -29.27
CA ASP A 326 10.76 -3.31 -30.70
C ASP A 326 11.34 -1.95 -31.15
N PRO A 327 12.31 -1.93 -32.08
CA PRO A 327 12.83 -0.70 -32.67
C PRO A 327 11.74 0.24 -33.23
N HIS A 328 10.59 -0.31 -33.62
CA HIS A 328 9.47 0.45 -34.16
C HIS A 328 8.60 1.14 -33.09
N LEU A 329 8.62 0.66 -31.85
CA LEU A 329 7.92 1.29 -30.72
C LEU A 329 8.78 2.36 -30.04
N GLY A 330 10.11 2.25 -30.16
CA GLY A 330 11.07 3.17 -29.55
C GLY A 330 11.00 3.18 -28.03
N ILE A 331 10.60 2.05 -27.42
CA ILE A 331 10.56 1.85 -25.96
C ILE A 331 11.96 1.48 -25.49
N THR A 332 12.63 2.45 -24.88
CA THR A 332 14.00 2.33 -24.40
C THR A 332 14.05 2.67 -22.90
N SER A 333 14.99 2.08 -22.16
CA SER A 333 15.04 2.19 -20.69
C SER A 333 15.19 3.63 -20.18
N ASP A 334 15.88 4.49 -20.93
CA ASP A 334 16.04 5.92 -20.67
C ASP A 334 14.72 6.69 -20.80
N LYS A 335 13.94 6.42 -21.85
CA LYS A 335 12.60 6.99 -22.04
C LYS A 335 11.60 6.50 -21.00
N MET A 336 11.70 5.23 -20.59
CA MET A 336 10.88 4.68 -19.52
C MET A 336 11.21 5.34 -18.17
N LEU A 337 12.49 5.59 -17.90
CA LEU A 337 12.91 6.35 -16.71
C LEU A 337 12.39 7.79 -16.76
N LEU A 338 12.51 8.47 -17.90
CA LEU A 338 11.96 9.81 -18.11
C LEU A 338 10.45 9.83 -17.88
N LEU A 339 9.72 8.88 -18.46
CA LEU A 339 8.28 8.74 -18.26
C LEU A 339 7.94 8.57 -16.78
N PHE A 340 8.63 7.65 -16.11
CA PHE A 340 8.39 7.35 -14.71
C PHE A 340 8.58 8.59 -13.82
N VAL A 341 9.69 9.31 -13.98
CA VAL A 341 9.96 10.56 -13.24
C VAL A 341 8.90 11.62 -13.56
N ALA A 342 8.52 11.79 -14.82
CA ALA A 342 7.49 12.75 -15.22
C ALA A 342 6.12 12.41 -14.63
N ILE A 343 5.74 11.12 -14.62
CA ILE A 343 4.49 10.64 -14.01
C ILE A 343 4.49 10.92 -12.50
N LEU A 344 5.58 10.62 -11.78
CA LEU A 344 5.67 10.89 -10.34
C LEU A 344 5.43 12.36 -9.99
N ILE A 345 5.97 13.27 -10.82
CA ILE A 345 5.84 14.70 -10.58
C ILE A 345 4.47 15.23 -10.99
N VAL A 346 3.99 14.88 -12.18
CA VAL A 346 2.89 15.60 -12.84
C VAL A 346 1.52 14.93 -12.65
N ARG A 347 1.48 13.60 -12.46
CA ARG A 347 0.23 12.84 -12.40
C ARG A 347 -0.65 13.27 -11.22
N ARG A 348 -0.03 13.57 -10.06
CA ARG A 348 -0.76 13.72 -8.79
C ARG A 348 -0.46 14.98 -8.00
N ILE A 349 0.79 15.45 -7.95
CA ILE A 349 1.16 16.61 -7.12
C ILE A 349 0.42 17.89 -7.57
N PRO A 350 0.40 18.28 -8.86
CA PRO A 350 -0.28 19.50 -9.30
C PRO A 350 -1.79 19.56 -8.99
N PRO A 351 -2.61 18.54 -9.31
CA PRO A 351 -4.05 18.62 -9.05
C PRO A 351 -4.37 18.61 -7.56
N LEU A 352 -3.57 17.92 -6.72
CA LEU A 352 -3.78 17.92 -5.26
C LEU A 352 -3.48 19.29 -4.64
N VAL A 353 -2.37 19.92 -5.05
CA VAL A 353 -2.05 21.27 -4.61
C VAL A 353 -3.11 22.27 -5.09
N ALA A 354 -3.64 22.11 -6.30
CA ALA A 354 -4.70 22.96 -6.82
C ALA A 354 -6.03 22.79 -6.04
N LEU A 355 -6.44 21.55 -5.75
CA LEU A 355 -7.66 21.26 -4.98
C LEU A 355 -7.55 21.67 -3.51
N TRP A 356 -6.35 21.53 -2.93
CA TRP A 356 -6.06 22.07 -1.61
C TRP A 356 -6.15 23.60 -1.60
N TRP A 357 -5.52 24.27 -2.57
CA TRP A 357 -5.50 25.73 -2.66
C TRP A 357 -6.90 26.34 -2.88
N THR A 358 -7.76 25.65 -3.63
CA THR A 358 -9.17 26.02 -3.83
C THR A 358 -10.09 25.65 -2.66
N GLY A 359 -9.56 25.00 -1.61
CA GLY A 359 -10.29 24.66 -0.40
C GLY A 359 -11.23 23.46 -0.53
N TRP A 360 -11.13 22.67 -1.60
CA TRP A 360 -12.00 21.50 -1.81
C TRP A 360 -11.66 20.31 -0.92
N LEU A 361 -10.39 20.17 -0.55
CA LEU A 361 -9.89 19.09 0.32
C LEU A 361 -9.96 19.44 1.82
N VAL A 362 -10.43 20.64 2.18
CA VAL A 362 -10.59 21.07 3.58
C VAL A 362 -11.95 20.53 4.08
N PRO A 363 -12.00 19.82 5.23
CA PRO A 363 -11.05 19.84 6.35
C PRO A 363 -9.98 18.73 6.38
N ASP A 364 -9.97 17.81 5.42
CA ASP A 364 -9.15 16.59 5.50
C ASP A 364 -7.67 16.81 5.17
N VAL A 365 -7.38 17.74 4.27
CA VAL A 365 -6.02 18.22 3.93
C VAL A 365 -5.94 19.69 4.25
N LYS A 366 -5.24 20.03 5.34
CA LYS A 366 -5.21 21.37 5.92
C LYS A 366 -4.00 22.17 5.44
N THR A 367 -2.86 21.52 5.26
CA THR A 367 -1.59 22.22 4.96
C THR A 367 -1.04 21.86 3.59
N LEU A 368 -0.21 22.75 3.03
CA LEU A 368 0.53 22.46 1.79
C LEU A 368 1.42 21.22 1.96
N GLY A 369 1.98 21.01 3.15
CA GLY A 369 2.78 19.83 3.48
C GLY A 369 1.96 18.55 3.35
N GLU A 370 0.74 18.53 3.87
CA GLU A 370 -0.19 17.40 3.72
C GLU A 370 -0.60 17.20 2.25
N ALA A 371 -0.84 18.27 1.50
CA ALA A 371 -1.17 18.18 0.07
C ALA A 371 -0.02 17.62 -0.77
N LEU A 372 1.22 18.05 -0.51
CA LEU A 372 2.43 17.52 -1.17
C LEU A 372 2.71 16.08 -0.73
N PHE A 373 2.51 15.76 0.55
CA PHE A 373 2.63 14.40 1.07
C PHE A 373 1.65 13.47 0.36
N SER A 374 0.36 13.82 0.33
CA SER A 374 -0.65 13.08 -0.43
C SER A 374 -0.32 13.03 -1.92
N GLY A 375 0.19 14.11 -2.51
CA GLY A 375 0.63 14.15 -3.90
C GLY A 375 1.72 13.13 -4.23
N HIS A 376 2.74 13.04 -3.38
CA HIS A 376 3.85 12.09 -3.51
C HIS A 376 3.38 10.66 -3.28
N PHE A 377 2.56 10.44 -2.25
CA PHE A 377 2.21 9.11 -1.76
C PHE A 377 1.00 8.49 -2.49
N GLY A 378 1.12 8.38 -3.81
CA GLY A 378 0.15 7.70 -4.69
C GLY A 378 0.80 6.55 -5.43
N PRO A 379 1.26 5.51 -4.73
CA PRO A 379 2.00 4.44 -5.37
C PRO A 379 1.14 3.74 -6.44
N MET A 380 1.77 3.36 -7.56
CA MET A 380 1.24 2.39 -8.52
C MET A 380 1.77 1.00 -8.19
N GLY A 381 0.90 -0.01 -8.23
CA GLY A 381 1.21 -1.36 -7.75
C GLY A 381 0.40 -2.43 -8.46
N VAL A 382 -0.21 -3.32 -7.68
CA VAL A 382 -0.98 -4.49 -8.13
C VAL A 382 -2.17 -4.07 -9.01
N GLY A 383 -2.87 -2.99 -8.64
CA GLY A 383 -3.99 -2.42 -9.42
C GLY A 383 -3.61 -2.12 -10.86
N ALA A 384 -2.42 -1.56 -11.08
CA ALA A 384 -1.94 -1.24 -12.42
C ALA A 384 -1.70 -2.49 -13.27
N ILE A 385 -1.15 -3.55 -12.67
CA ILE A 385 -0.93 -4.84 -13.34
C ILE A 385 -2.27 -5.50 -13.66
N PHE A 386 -3.20 -5.50 -12.71
CA PHE A 386 -4.56 -6.02 -12.91
C PHE A 386 -5.26 -5.37 -14.11
N ILE A 387 -5.32 -4.03 -14.14
CA ILE A 387 -5.93 -3.28 -15.25
C ILE A 387 -5.18 -3.49 -16.56
N SER A 388 -3.85 -3.67 -16.51
CA SER A 388 -3.06 -4.00 -17.71
C SER A 388 -3.41 -5.36 -18.31
N MET A 389 -3.74 -6.35 -17.46
CA MET A 389 -4.19 -7.66 -17.92
C MET A 389 -5.60 -7.60 -18.48
N LEU A 390 -6.50 -6.88 -17.79
CA LEU A 390 -7.86 -6.63 -18.27
C LEU A 390 -7.86 -5.94 -19.64
N ALA A 391 -6.96 -4.97 -19.84
CA ALA A 391 -6.81 -4.30 -21.13
C ALA A 391 -6.43 -5.30 -22.24
N LEU A 392 -5.51 -6.22 -21.96
CA LEU A 392 -5.05 -7.22 -22.93
C LEU A 392 -6.09 -8.30 -23.24
N THR A 393 -6.96 -8.65 -22.28
CA THR A 393 -8.06 -9.59 -22.51
C THR A 393 -9.17 -8.99 -23.37
N GLU A 394 -9.35 -7.67 -23.30
CA GLU A 394 -10.39 -6.92 -24.04
C GLU A 394 -9.92 -6.47 -25.44
N LEU A 395 -8.61 -6.40 -25.68
CA LEU A 395 -8.04 -6.07 -26.98
C LEU A 395 -8.17 -7.26 -27.94
N PRO A 396 -8.46 -7.03 -29.23
CA PRO A 396 -8.59 -8.13 -30.19
C PRO A 396 -7.24 -8.82 -30.44
N PRO A 397 -7.25 -10.10 -30.88
CA PRO A 397 -6.04 -10.89 -31.10
C PRO A 397 -5.06 -10.24 -32.09
N GLN A 398 -3.76 -10.35 -31.80
CA GLN A 398 -2.69 -9.78 -32.62
C GLN A 398 -2.66 -10.39 -34.04
N GLY A 399 -2.34 -9.56 -35.04
CA GLY A 399 -1.82 -10.07 -36.32
C GLY A 399 -2.67 -9.88 -37.58
N GLN A 400 -3.43 -8.78 -37.73
CA GLN A 400 -4.11 -8.49 -39.01
C GLN A 400 -3.61 -7.26 -39.79
N ALA A 401 -2.82 -6.36 -39.20
CA ALA A 401 -2.06 -5.30 -39.90
C ALA A 401 -1.25 -4.49 -38.88
N ASP A 402 -0.21 -3.77 -39.31
CA ASP A 402 0.56 -2.79 -38.53
C ASP A 402 -0.33 -1.63 -38.03
N ASN A 403 -1.18 -1.94 -37.05
CA ASN A 403 -2.24 -1.09 -36.53
C ASN A 403 -1.92 -0.67 -35.09
N GLN A 404 -2.53 0.43 -34.65
CA GLN A 404 -2.36 0.96 -33.29
C GLN A 404 -2.70 -0.05 -32.18
N ILE A 405 -3.55 -1.03 -32.46
CA ILE A 405 -3.92 -2.11 -31.54
C ILE A 405 -2.72 -3.01 -31.23
N ASP A 406 -1.99 -3.47 -32.24
CA ASP A 406 -0.83 -4.34 -32.03
C ASP A 406 0.27 -3.61 -31.25
N ARG A 407 0.46 -2.31 -31.56
CA ARG A 407 1.42 -1.44 -30.86
C ARG A 407 1.07 -1.26 -29.39
N VAL A 408 -0.20 -1.00 -29.06
CA VAL A 408 -0.61 -0.84 -27.65
C VAL A 408 -0.50 -2.16 -26.90
N SER A 409 -0.92 -3.28 -27.50
CA SER A 409 -0.82 -4.62 -26.89
C SER A 409 0.63 -4.98 -26.53
N ALA A 410 1.58 -4.67 -27.42
CA ALA A 410 3.01 -4.88 -27.16
C ALA A 410 3.59 -3.90 -26.12
N SER A 411 3.00 -2.72 -25.95
CA SER A 411 3.54 -1.63 -25.11
C SER A 411 3.00 -1.62 -23.67
N ILE A 412 1.80 -2.16 -23.43
CA ILE A 412 1.14 -2.13 -22.11
C ILE A 412 2.03 -2.75 -21.03
N GLN A 413 2.43 -4.02 -21.18
CA GLN A 413 3.17 -4.70 -20.12
C GLN A 413 4.54 -4.07 -19.83
N PRO A 414 5.41 -3.79 -20.82
CA PRO A 414 6.70 -3.17 -20.54
C PRO A 414 6.57 -1.83 -19.82
N ILE A 415 5.71 -0.93 -20.31
CA ILE A 415 5.55 0.41 -19.72
C ILE A 415 4.96 0.31 -18.31
N VAL A 416 3.87 -0.43 -18.13
CA VAL A 416 3.20 -0.55 -16.82
C VAL A 416 4.11 -1.23 -15.81
N SER A 417 4.76 -2.33 -16.18
CA SER A 417 5.64 -3.07 -15.27
C SER A 417 6.85 -2.25 -14.83
N PHE A 418 7.44 -1.42 -15.71
CA PHE A 418 8.54 -0.53 -15.33
C PHE A 418 8.09 0.55 -14.36
N VAL A 419 6.94 1.18 -14.63
CA VAL A 419 6.39 2.23 -13.76
C VAL A 419 6.02 1.67 -12.39
N VAL A 420 5.44 0.47 -12.35
CA VAL A 420 5.13 -0.25 -11.10
C VAL A 420 6.41 -0.61 -10.34
N LEU A 421 7.42 -1.17 -11.00
CA LEU A 421 8.73 -1.46 -10.39
C LEU A 421 9.35 -0.20 -9.76
N GLY A 422 9.43 0.88 -10.53
CA GLY A 422 9.96 2.15 -10.05
C GLY A 422 9.13 2.70 -8.87
N SER A 423 7.80 2.60 -8.97
CA SER A 423 6.88 3.05 -7.92
C SER A 423 7.07 2.29 -6.61
N ILE A 424 7.13 0.96 -6.64
CA ILE A 424 7.34 0.15 -5.43
C ILE A 424 8.66 0.53 -4.76
N LEU A 425 9.74 0.71 -5.54
CA LEU A 425 11.04 1.09 -5.01
C LEU A 425 11.04 2.51 -4.41
N ILE A 426 10.55 3.51 -5.16
CA ILE A 426 10.57 4.90 -4.69
C ILE A 426 9.67 5.10 -3.47
N HIS A 427 8.42 4.64 -3.50
CA HIS A 427 7.51 4.81 -2.38
C HIS A 427 7.90 3.94 -1.18
N GLY A 428 8.37 2.71 -1.43
CA GLY A 428 8.84 1.80 -0.38
C GLY A 428 10.08 2.30 0.36
N ILE A 429 10.96 3.06 -0.31
CA ILE A 429 12.19 3.63 0.30
C ILE A 429 11.94 5.07 0.83
N SER A 430 10.87 5.75 0.41
CA SER A 430 10.58 7.13 0.79
C SER A 430 10.51 7.34 2.31
N ILE A 431 9.79 6.50 3.05
CA ILE A 431 9.68 6.62 4.51
C ILE A 431 11.03 6.43 5.22
N PRO A 432 11.79 5.34 4.98
CA PRO A 432 13.12 5.19 5.54
C PRO A 432 14.02 6.40 5.26
N PHE A 433 13.94 6.94 4.04
CA PHE A 433 14.70 8.11 3.62
C PHE A 433 14.29 9.39 4.37
N PHE A 434 12.98 9.66 4.51
CA PHE A 434 12.47 10.79 5.29
C PHE A 434 12.82 10.69 6.78
N SER A 435 12.75 9.48 7.34
CA SER A 435 13.13 9.21 8.73
C SER A 435 14.62 9.48 8.96
N LEU A 436 15.48 8.99 8.07
CA LEU A 436 16.93 9.25 8.11
C LEU A 436 17.24 10.74 7.98
N GLY A 437 16.59 11.43 7.04
CA GLY A 437 16.76 12.87 6.84
C GLY A 437 16.37 13.69 8.08
N THR A 438 15.26 13.33 8.72
CA THR A 438 14.80 13.97 9.96
C THR A 438 15.77 13.72 11.11
N TRP A 439 16.26 12.49 11.26
CA TRP A 439 17.27 12.14 12.26
C TRP A 439 18.58 12.91 12.05
N LEU A 440 19.07 13.00 10.81
CA LEU A 440 20.25 13.79 10.46
C LEU A 440 20.05 15.28 10.79
N HIS A 441 18.87 15.83 10.46
CA HIS A 441 18.54 17.22 10.72
C HIS A 441 18.51 17.54 12.23
N VAL A 442 17.85 16.70 13.03
CA VAL A 442 17.80 16.84 14.49
C VAL A 442 19.20 16.72 15.10
N THR A 443 20.00 15.76 14.64
CA THR A 443 21.38 15.56 15.09
C THR A 443 22.24 16.77 14.76
N TYR A 444 22.11 17.30 13.55
CA TYR A 444 22.79 18.52 13.12
C TYR A 444 22.40 19.74 13.97
N ILE A 445 21.10 19.94 14.24
CA ILE A 445 20.63 21.03 15.12
C ILE A 445 21.21 20.87 16.54
N LYS A 446 21.19 19.65 17.08
CA LYS A 446 21.73 19.36 18.41
C LYS A 446 23.24 19.65 18.46
N ALA A 447 24.00 19.16 17.48
CA ALA A 447 25.43 19.42 17.35
C ALA A 447 25.72 20.93 17.22
N LYS A 448 24.96 21.66 16.39
CA LYS A 448 25.08 23.12 16.23
C LYS A 448 24.77 23.86 17.54
N ARG A 449 23.73 23.48 18.28
CA ARG A 449 23.40 24.06 19.58
C ARG A 449 24.48 23.80 20.63
N SER A 450 25.00 22.57 20.69
CA SER A 450 26.11 22.20 21.55
C SER A 450 27.38 22.98 21.22
N ALA A 451 27.70 23.15 19.93
CA ALA A 451 28.85 23.97 19.49
C ALA A 451 28.70 25.45 19.87
N ILE A 452 27.49 26.03 19.73
CA ILE A 452 27.20 27.40 20.17
C ILE A 452 27.35 27.54 21.69
N HIS A 453 26.87 26.56 22.47
CA HIS A 453 27.04 26.53 23.93
C HIS A 453 28.51 26.44 24.33
N ALA A 454 29.28 25.55 23.68
CA ALA A 454 30.72 25.43 23.90
C ALA A 454 31.46 26.74 23.59
N LYS A 455 31.12 27.41 22.47
CA LYS A 455 31.71 28.70 22.09
C LYS A 455 31.38 29.83 23.07
N ARG A 456 30.15 29.85 23.64
CA ARG A 456 29.77 30.80 24.70
C ARG A 456 30.47 30.52 26.02
N SER A 457 30.64 29.25 26.39
CA SER A 457 31.40 28.83 27.58
C SER A 457 32.86 29.29 27.50
N ILE A 458 33.51 29.10 26.34
CA ILE A 458 34.90 29.54 26.11
C ILE A 458 34.99 31.08 26.11
N GLY A 459 34.01 31.79 25.54
CA GLY A 459 33.96 33.25 25.54
C GLY A 459 33.66 33.88 26.92
N SER A 460 33.08 33.12 27.87
CA SER A 460 32.81 33.59 29.25
C SER A 460 33.98 33.41 30.21
N VAL A 461 35.05 32.72 29.81
CA VAL A 461 36.29 32.65 30.61
C VAL A 461 37.09 33.91 30.32
N SER A 462 36.77 35.01 31.02
CA SER A 462 37.66 36.16 31.06
C SER A 462 38.97 35.74 31.79
N PRO A 463 40.16 36.18 31.35
CA PRO A 463 41.42 35.83 32.02
C PRO A 463 41.60 36.47 33.40
N PHE A 464 40.59 37.15 33.94
CA PHE A 464 40.73 38.03 35.10
C PHE A 464 39.76 37.64 36.22
N ARG A 465 40.00 36.49 36.84
CA ARG A 465 39.56 36.24 38.21
C ARG A 465 40.78 36.16 39.11
N ARG A 466 41.28 37.33 39.53
CA ARG A 466 42.31 37.45 40.58
C ARG A 466 41.84 36.66 41.80
N SER A 467 42.69 35.74 42.23
CA SER A 467 42.62 35.03 43.50
C SER A 467 42.45 36.02 44.65
N ARG A 468 41.23 36.14 45.19
CA ARG A 468 41.04 36.68 46.53
C ARG A 468 41.39 35.56 47.49
N VAL A 469 42.57 35.65 48.08
CA VAL A 469 42.95 34.85 49.25
C VAL A 469 41.96 35.22 50.35
N LEU A 470 41.16 34.25 50.78
CA LEU A 470 40.26 34.39 51.92
C LEU A 470 41.09 34.37 53.23
N PRO A 471 40.79 35.22 54.22
CA PRO A 471 41.42 35.17 55.54
C PRO A 471 41.19 33.81 56.23
N GLU A 472 42.16 33.36 57.02
CA GLU A 472 42.25 32.00 57.58
C GLU A 472 41.05 31.55 58.42
N GLU A 473 40.24 32.48 58.95
CA GLU A 473 39.08 32.16 59.79
C GLU A 473 37.89 31.54 59.03
N GLN A 474 37.86 31.60 57.69
CA GLN A 474 36.81 30.92 56.90
C GLN A 474 37.22 29.55 56.34
N ARG A 475 38.44 29.07 56.61
CA ARG A 475 38.87 27.70 56.22
C ARG A 475 38.33 26.60 57.14
N ALA A 476 37.88 26.93 58.34
CA ALA A 476 37.42 25.96 59.34
C ALA A 476 35.98 25.43 59.10
N LEU A 477 35.25 25.96 58.12
CA LEU A 477 33.88 25.51 57.77
C LEU A 477 33.84 24.64 56.50
N LEU A 478 34.99 24.28 55.93
CA LEU A 478 35.08 23.49 54.69
C LEU A 478 36.07 22.32 54.78
N SER A 479 36.56 21.97 55.97
CA SER A 479 37.36 20.75 56.17
C SER A 479 36.45 19.55 56.44
N ASP A 480 35.83 19.03 55.39
CA ASP A 480 35.28 17.67 55.39
C ASP A 480 36.00 16.86 54.31
N GLU A 481 37.10 16.22 54.71
CA GLU A 481 37.66 15.02 54.09
C GLU A 481 38.31 14.17 55.20
N PRO A 482 38.55 12.87 55.00
CA PRO A 482 37.65 11.80 54.55
C PRO A 482 37.74 10.61 55.53
N ASN A 483 36.63 9.96 55.90
CA ASN A 483 36.71 8.71 56.69
C ASN A 483 36.45 7.48 55.82
N LEU A 484 37.55 6.91 55.32
CA LEU A 484 37.67 5.48 55.00
C LEU A 484 37.47 4.67 56.29
N GLY A 485 36.46 3.79 56.34
CA GLY A 485 36.29 2.90 57.49
C GLY A 485 35.18 1.86 57.38
N ARG A 486 35.59 0.62 57.03
CA ARG A 486 35.03 -0.69 57.41
C ARG A 486 33.72 -1.23 56.79
N TYR A 487 33.93 -2.32 56.05
CA TYR A 487 33.14 -3.55 55.93
C TYR A 487 32.42 -4.02 57.23
N PHE A 488 31.23 -4.66 57.15
CA PHE A 488 31.05 -6.12 57.30
C PHE A 488 29.57 -6.58 57.44
N VAL A 489 29.42 -7.88 57.20
CA VAL A 489 28.27 -8.79 57.17
C VAL A 489 27.65 -9.09 58.55
N GLY A 490 26.31 -9.19 58.60
CA GLY A 490 25.50 -10.20 59.31
C GLY A 490 25.42 -10.23 60.84
N THR A 491 24.21 -10.39 61.40
CA THR A 491 23.75 -11.45 62.34
C THR A 491 22.44 -11.07 63.07
N ARG A 492 21.83 -12.09 63.67
CA ARG A 492 20.46 -12.28 64.16
C ARG A 492 20.16 -11.70 65.55
N ASP A 493 18.85 -11.71 65.85
CA ASP A 493 18.15 -11.80 67.14
C ASP A 493 18.00 -10.55 68.02
N THR A 494 16.73 -10.21 68.35
CA THR A 494 16.20 -10.32 69.72
C THR A 494 14.67 -10.32 69.75
N SER A 495 14.13 -11.31 70.48
CA SER A 495 12.77 -11.51 70.97
C SER A 495 12.23 -10.41 71.88
N SER A 496 10.90 -10.14 71.87
CA SER A 496 9.99 -10.26 73.05
C SER A 496 8.62 -9.56 72.86
N GLY A 497 7.53 -10.26 73.22
CA GLY A 497 6.18 -9.72 73.53
C GLY A 497 5.07 -10.18 72.56
N ALA A 498 4.41 -11.34 72.75
CA ALA A 498 3.18 -11.56 73.56
C ALA A 498 2.03 -10.63 73.13
N HIS A 499 0.85 -11.05 72.60
CA HIS A 499 -0.08 -12.14 72.91
C HIS A 499 -0.94 -12.49 71.65
N ALA A 500 -1.14 -13.77 71.31
CA ALA A 500 -2.38 -14.59 71.40
C ALA A 500 -3.53 -14.21 70.42
N VAL A 501 -3.75 -14.96 69.31
CA VAL A 501 -4.67 -16.14 69.14
C VAL A 501 -6.13 -15.66 68.92
N GLU A 502 -6.82 -15.93 67.80
CA GLU A 502 -7.47 -17.20 67.39
C GLU A 502 -7.95 -17.06 65.91
N TRP A 503 -7.57 -17.95 64.97
CA TRP A 503 -8.37 -19.03 64.32
C TRP A 503 -9.82 -18.63 63.96
N GLU A 504 -10.34 -18.87 62.76
CA GLU A 504 -10.62 -20.21 62.23
C GLU A 504 -11.00 -20.20 60.73
N GLU A 505 -10.77 -21.35 60.11
CA GLU A 505 -10.99 -21.71 58.71
C GLU A 505 -12.48 -21.79 58.32
N GLN A 506 -12.70 -21.68 57.00
CA GLN A 506 -13.67 -22.35 56.10
C GLN A 506 -14.92 -23.04 56.67
N PRO A 507 -16.03 -23.04 55.91
CA PRO A 507 -16.13 -23.97 54.75
C PRO A 507 -16.04 -23.30 53.36
#